data_AF-A0A970AW02-F1
#
_entry.id   AF-A0A970AW02-F1
#
_cell.length_a   1.000
_cell.length_b   1.000
_cell.length_c   1.000
_cell.angle_alpha   90.00
_cell.angle_beta   90.00
_cell.angle_gamma   90.00
#
_symmetry.space_group_name_H-M   'P 1'
#
loop_
_entity.id
_entity.type
_entity.pdbx_description
1 polymer ?
#
loop_
_entity_poly.entity_id
_entity_poly.type
_entity_poly.pdbx_seq_one_letter_code
_entity_poly.pdbx_strand_id
1 'polypeptide(L)'
;LNPYGIGSDSIIYLADLVADIFVSSLKMVLIPVVFFSISVGIANLSGHKQSSRIWFLTFSFFFISMALAIILGLGSMNLFEPGRGMSLSIFSGQLNNFHLSSIPFTGFIKQFLSGIFVNPFKAMTEGNILGVITFSILVGFAIAKGGKEFYWN
;
A
#
# COMPACT_ATOMS: atom_id res chain seq x y z
N LEU A 1 -3.83 2.95 -43.78
CA LEU A 1 -4.05 1.49 -43.88
C LEU A 1 -2.95 0.84 -43.06
N ASN A 2 -3.26 0.45 -41.81
CA ASN A 2 -2.29 -0.17 -40.90
C ASN A 2 -2.00 -1.61 -41.39
N PRO A 3 -0.74 -1.98 -41.73
CA PRO A 3 -0.42 -3.27 -42.34
C PRO A 3 -0.04 -4.36 -41.31
N TYR A 4 -0.31 -4.18 -40.01
CA TYR A 4 -0.08 -5.19 -38.98
C TYR A 4 -1.40 -5.80 -38.54
N GLY A 5 -1.48 -7.12 -38.64
CA GLY A 5 -2.71 -7.88 -38.77
C GLY A 5 -3.67 -7.82 -37.58
N ILE A 6 -4.91 -8.18 -37.92
CA ILE A 6 -6.13 -8.38 -37.12
C ILE A 6 -5.95 -9.30 -35.87
N GLY A 7 -4.73 -9.74 -35.52
CA GLY A 7 -4.44 -10.67 -34.43
C GLY A 7 -3.61 -10.13 -33.25
N SER A 8 -2.80 -9.07 -33.40
CA SER A 8 -1.99 -8.55 -32.28
C SER A 8 -2.81 -7.70 -31.32
N ASP A 9 -3.69 -6.86 -31.85
CA ASP A 9 -4.49 -5.93 -31.04
C ASP A 9 -5.46 -6.71 -30.13
N SER A 10 -6.06 -7.78 -30.64
CA SER A 10 -6.93 -8.66 -29.85
C SER A 10 -6.22 -9.34 -28.68
N ILE A 11 -4.94 -9.70 -28.82
CA ILE A 11 -4.16 -10.34 -27.75
C ILE A 11 -3.82 -9.31 -26.67
N ILE A 12 -3.48 -8.08 -27.06
CA ILE A 12 -3.22 -6.99 -26.09
C ILE A 12 -4.52 -6.63 -25.35
N TYR A 13 -5.66 -6.53 -26.04
CA TYR A 13 -6.95 -6.29 -25.38
C TYR A 13 -7.36 -7.42 -24.43
N LEU A 14 -7.14 -8.68 -24.81
CA LEU A 14 -7.40 -9.83 -23.92
C LEU A 14 -6.47 -9.82 -22.69
N ALA A 15 -5.19 -9.50 -22.89
CA ALA A 15 -4.22 -9.40 -21.81
C ALA A 15 -4.57 -8.27 -20.82
N ASP A 16 -4.93 -7.09 -21.34
CA ASP A 16 -5.37 -5.95 -20.52
C ASP A 16 -6.65 -6.27 -19.75
N LEU A 17 -7.62 -6.93 -20.39
CA LEU A 17 -8.87 -7.33 -19.73
C LEU A 17 -8.62 -8.33 -18.60
N VAL A 18 -7.75 -9.32 -18.81
CA VAL A 18 -7.36 -10.26 -17.75
C VAL A 18 -6.61 -9.55 -16.62
N ALA A 19 -5.70 -8.63 -16.96
CA ALA A 19 -4.97 -7.83 -15.98
C ALA A 19 -5.90 -6.96 -15.14
N ASP A 20 -6.87 -6.28 -15.76
CA ASP A 20 -7.84 -5.42 -15.07
C ASP A 20 -8.76 -6.21 -14.14
N ILE A 21 -9.26 -7.38 -14.58
CA ILE A 21 -10.08 -8.26 -13.74
C ILE A 21 -9.25 -8.77 -12.56
N PHE A 22 -8.00 -9.18 -12.81
CA PHE A 22 -7.11 -9.66 -11.76
C PHE A 22 -6.81 -8.58 -10.72
N VAL A 23 -6.42 -7.38 -11.16
CA VAL A 23 -6.12 -6.24 -10.27
C VAL A 23 -7.37 -5.80 -9.51
N SER A 24 -8.53 -5.77 -10.16
CA SER A 24 -9.81 -5.43 -9.50
C SER A 24 -10.19 -6.47 -8.44
N SER A 25 -9.92 -7.76 -8.71
CA SER A 25 -10.13 -8.84 -7.75
C SER A 25 -9.23 -8.70 -6.52
N LEU A 26 -7.94 -8.37 -6.72
CA LEU A 26 -7.01 -8.09 -5.62
C LEU A 26 -7.49 -6.88 -4.79
N LYS A 27 -7.93 -5.80 -5.43
CA LYS A 27 -8.43 -4.59 -4.75
C LYS A 27 -9.70 -4.86 -3.93
N MET A 28 -10.61 -5.70 -4.43
CA MET A 28 -11.84 -6.07 -3.71
C MET A 28 -11.54 -6.80 -2.40
N VAL A 29 -10.56 -7.71 -2.43
CA VAL A 29 -10.15 -8.50 -1.25
C VAL A 29 -9.29 -7.70 -0.28
N LEU A 30 -8.51 -6.74 -0.79
CA LEU A 30 -7.56 -5.97 -0.01
C LEU A 30 -8.21 -5.21 1.16
N ILE A 31 -9.32 -4.50 0.93
CA ILE A 31 -9.94 -3.66 1.96
C ILE A 31 -10.46 -4.50 3.15
N PRO A 32 -11.29 -5.56 2.94
CA PRO A 32 -11.75 -6.39 4.04
C PRO A 32 -10.60 -7.11 4.76
N VAL A 33 -9.63 -7.66 4.03
CA VAL A 33 -8.51 -8.40 4.63
C VAL A 33 -7.65 -7.51 5.51
N VAL A 34 -7.33 -6.30 5.06
CA VAL A 34 -6.58 -5.32 5.85
C VAL A 34 -7.34 -4.98 7.14
N PHE A 35 -8.65 -4.73 7.04
CA PHE A 35 -9.47 -4.43 8.21
C PHE A 35 -9.45 -5.55 9.25
N PHE A 36 -9.85 -6.76 8.86
CA PHE A 36 -9.93 -7.88 9.78
C PHE A 36 -8.55 -8.31 10.31
N SER A 37 -7.53 -8.36 9.46
CA SER A 37 -6.18 -8.78 9.86
C SER A 37 -5.59 -7.84 10.91
N ILE A 38 -5.73 -6.52 10.73
CA ILE A 38 -5.20 -5.54 11.68
C ILE A 38 -5.99 -5.55 12.97
N SER A 39 -7.33 -5.54 12.89
CA SER A 39 -8.18 -5.54 14.09
C SER A 39 -7.96 -6.78 14.96
N VAL A 40 -7.92 -7.99 14.36
CA VAL A 40 -7.64 -9.25 15.07
C VAL A 40 -6.19 -9.29 15.57
N GLY A 41 -5.23 -8.82 14.78
CA GLY A 41 -3.82 -8.76 15.19
C GLY A 41 -3.63 -7.94 16.46
N ILE A 42 -4.21 -6.74 16.52
CA ILE A 42 -4.11 -5.86 17.70
C ILE A 42 -4.84 -6.44 18.91
N ALA A 43 -6.02 -7.03 18.69
CA ALA A 43 -6.77 -7.69 19.75
C ALA A 43 -5.95 -8.80 20.44
N ASN A 44 -5.24 -9.63 19.65
CA ASN A 44 -4.42 -10.72 20.17
C ASN A 44 -3.18 -10.23 20.94
N LEU A 45 -2.56 -9.13 20.52
CA LEU A 45 -1.32 -8.63 21.12
C LEU A 45 -1.52 -7.86 22.44
N SER A 46 -2.74 -7.44 22.78
CA SER A 46 -3.03 -6.67 24.00
C SER A 46 -2.96 -7.50 25.30
N GLY A 47 -3.05 -8.82 25.21
CA GLY A 47 -2.97 -9.72 26.38
C GLY A 47 -1.57 -9.92 26.96
N HIS A 48 -0.52 -9.64 26.18
CA HIS A 48 0.85 -9.98 26.55
C HIS A 48 1.59 -8.81 27.22
N LYS A 49 2.07 -9.00 28.46
CA LYS A 49 2.86 -7.99 29.21
C LYS A 49 4.16 -7.55 28.51
N GLN A 50 4.63 -8.30 27.51
CA GLN A 50 5.83 -7.98 26.72
C GLN A 50 5.53 -7.38 25.33
N SER A 51 4.26 -7.09 25.03
CA SER A 51 3.83 -6.64 23.71
C SER A 51 4.60 -5.41 23.20
N SER A 52 4.83 -4.40 24.03
CA SER A 52 5.56 -3.18 23.63
C SER A 52 7.01 -3.42 23.20
N ARG A 53 7.71 -4.39 23.81
CA ARG A 53 9.09 -4.74 23.43
C ARG A 53 9.15 -5.44 22.08
N ILE A 54 8.18 -6.32 21.83
CA ILE A 54 8.05 -7.04 20.57
C ILE A 54 7.79 -6.04 19.43
N TRP A 55 6.84 -5.11 19.62
CA TRP A 55 6.58 -4.05 18.63
C TRP A 55 7.82 -3.22 18.31
N PHE A 56 8.56 -2.78 19.33
CA PHE A 56 9.78 -2.00 19.10
C PHE A 56 10.85 -2.80 18.34
N LEU A 57 11.10 -4.06 18.74
CA LEU A 57 12.05 -4.93 18.07
C LEU A 57 11.65 -5.17 16.60
N THR A 58 10.37 -5.43 16.35
CA THR A 58 9.83 -5.63 15.00
C THR A 58 9.99 -4.38 14.15
N PHE A 59 9.62 -3.18 14.65
CA PHE A 59 9.79 -1.95 13.90
C PHE A 59 11.26 -1.67 13.60
N SER A 60 12.16 -1.77 14.58
CA SER A 60 13.59 -1.58 14.36
C SER A 60 14.14 -2.57 13.33
N PHE A 61 13.74 -3.83 13.40
CA PHE A 61 14.13 -4.84 12.42
C PHE A 61 13.65 -4.48 11.00
N PHE A 62 12.38 -4.06 10.84
CA PHE A 62 11.83 -3.62 9.56
C PHE A 62 12.55 -2.39 9.00
N PHE A 63 12.82 -1.37 9.82
CA PHE A 63 13.53 -0.17 9.37
C PHE A 63 14.94 -0.48 8.90
N ILE A 64 15.68 -1.32 9.64
CA ILE A 64 17.03 -1.74 9.27
C ILE A 64 16.99 -2.54 7.96
N SER A 65 16.07 -3.50 7.85
CA SER A 65 15.90 -4.30 6.63
C SER A 65 15.54 -3.44 5.41
N MET A 66 14.64 -2.46 5.58
CA MET A 66 14.24 -1.54 4.52
C MET A 66 15.41 -0.66 4.08
N ALA A 67 16.20 -0.14 5.02
CA ALA A 67 17.39 0.66 4.71
C ALA A 67 18.42 -0.16 3.91
N LEU A 68 18.69 -1.41 4.33
CA LEU A 68 19.58 -2.31 3.61
C LEU A 68 19.07 -2.62 2.18
N ALA A 69 17.77 -2.89 2.04
CA ALA A 69 17.16 -3.13 0.74
C ALA A 69 17.26 -1.92 -0.20
N ILE A 70 17.04 -0.69 0.31
CA ILE A 70 17.18 0.55 -0.48
C ILE A 70 18.61 0.74 -0.94
N ILE A 71 19.61 0.54 -0.05
CA ILE A 71 21.03 0.67 -0.40
C ILE A 71 21.41 -0.32 -1.50
N LEU A 72 20.99 -1.58 -1.37
CA LEU A 72 21.24 -2.60 -2.39
C LEU A 72 20.51 -2.31 -3.70
N GLY A 73 19.28 -1.82 -3.64
CA GLY A 73 18.49 -1.44 -4.82
C GLY A 73 19.13 -0.28 -5.58
N LEU A 74 19.52 0.78 -4.87
CA LEU A 74 20.21 1.92 -5.46
C LEU A 74 21.61 1.54 -6.00
N GLY A 75 22.35 0.72 -5.25
CA GLY A 75 23.65 0.22 -5.69
C GLY A 75 23.54 -0.63 -6.96
N SER A 76 22.57 -1.53 -7.02
CA SER A 76 22.30 -2.36 -8.21
C SER A 76 21.84 -1.51 -9.39
N MET A 77 20.98 -0.52 -9.16
CA MET A 77 20.52 0.40 -10.21
C MET A 77 21.67 1.22 -10.80
N ASN A 78 22.64 1.63 -9.98
CA ASN A 78 23.82 2.34 -10.44
C ASN A 78 24.82 1.43 -11.18
N LEU A 79 24.94 0.16 -10.78
CA LEU A 79 25.87 -0.79 -11.40
C LEU A 79 25.38 -1.33 -12.75
N PHE A 80 24.10 -1.70 -12.84
CA PHE A 80 23.52 -2.29 -14.05
C PHE A 80 22.93 -1.24 -15.01
N GLU A 81 22.77 0.00 -14.54
CA GLU A 81 22.20 1.14 -15.28
C GLU A 81 21.03 0.72 -16.22
N PRO A 82 19.94 0.13 -15.69
CA PRO A 82 18.88 -0.50 -16.50
C PRO A 82 18.11 0.47 -17.42
N GLY A 83 18.50 1.74 -17.50
CA GLY A 83 17.96 2.75 -18.40
C GLY A 83 18.82 3.12 -19.59
N ARG A 84 20.04 2.58 -19.74
CA ARG A 84 20.88 2.88 -20.91
C ARG A 84 20.28 2.26 -22.17
N GLY A 85 19.81 3.11 -23.08
CA GLY A 85 19.20 2.69 -24.35
C GLY A 85 17.67 2.61 -24.33
N MET A 86 16.99 2.96 -23.23
CA MET A 86 15.54 3.10 -23.24
C MET A 86 15.13 4.35 -24.04
N SER A 87 14.37 4.14 -25.13
CA SER A 87 13.79 5.24 -25.90
C SER A 87 12.62 5.86 -25.14
N LEU A 88 12.85 7.00 -24.48
CA LEU A 88 11.80 7.79 -23.81
C LEU A 88 10.70 8.27 -24.78
N SER A 89 10.91 8.19 -26.09
CA SER A 89 9.91 8.54 -27.10
C SER A 89 8.63 7.69 -27.00
N ILE A 90 8.73 6.45 -26.52
CA ILE A 90 7.57 5.55 -26.31
C ILE A 90 6.66 6.07 -25.19
N PHE A 91 7.22 6.83 -24.23
CA PHE A 91 6.51 7.39 -23.07
C PHE A 91 6.17 8.88 -23.22
N SER A 92 6.49 9.50 -24.37
CA SER A 92 6.32 10.94 -24.61
C SER A 92 4.89 11.45 -24.37
N GLY A 93 3.86 10.65 -24.66
CA GLY A 93 2.46 11.00 -24.37
C GLY A 93 2.07 10.95 -22.89
N GLN A 94 2.78 10.17 -22.06
CA GLN A 94 2.51 10.03 -20.63
C GLN A 94 3.36 10.98 -19.78
N LEU A 95 4.54 11.37 -20.26
CA LEU A 95 5.44 12.30 -19.57
C LEU A 95 4.91 13.74 -19.53
N ASN A 96 4.09 14.15 -20.50
CA ASN A 96 3.47 15.49 -20.51
C ASN A 96 2.46 15.71 -19.37
N ASN A 97 1.89 14.65 -18.81
CA ASN A 97 0.98 14.72 -17.65
C ASN A 97 1.71 14.51 -16.31
N PHE A 98 3.00 14.16 -16.35
CA PHE A 98 3.79 13.90 -15.16
C PHE A 98 4.43 15.21 -14.69
N HIS A 99 3.64 16.05 -14.03
CA HIS A 99 4.19 17.18 -13.30
C HIS A 99 5.03 16.63 -12.14
N LEU A 100 6.37 16.71 -12.25
CA LEU A 100 7.28 16.58 -11.10
C LEU A 100 7.09 17.80 -10.17
N SER A 101 5.92 17.91 -9.56
CA SER A 101 5.75 18.75 -8.39
C SER A 101 6.35 17.97 -7.22
N SER A 102 7.61 18.29 -6.90
CA SER A 102 8.19 17.90 -5.61
C SER A 102 7.26 18.44 -4.53
N ILE A 103 6.44 17.58 -3.95
CA ILE A 103 5.52 17.97 -2.87
C ILE A 103 6.42 18.37 -1.70
N PRO A 104 6.38 19.63 -1.24
CA PRO A 104 7.17 20.03 -0.09
C PRO A 104 6.79 19.16 1.11
N PHE A 105 7.74 18.93 2.02
CA PHE A 105 7.52 18.08 3.19
C PHE A 105 6.24 18.45 3.96
N THR A 106 5.92 19.75 4.04
CA THR A 106 4.68 20.27 4.63
C THR A 106 3.41 19.83 3.89
N GLY A 107 3.43 19.79 2.55
CA GLY A 107 2.35 19.27 1.72
C GLY A 107 2.16 17.76 1.89
N PHE A 108 3.26 17.00 2.01
CA PHE A 108 3.21 15.58 2.28
C PHE A 108 2.58 15.28 3.64
N ILE A 109 3.03 15.96 4.71
CA ILE A 109 2.47 15.79 6.05
C ILE A 109 0.99 16.16 6.08
N LYS A 110 0.60 17.25 5.40
CA LYS A 110 -0.82 17.65 5.30
C LYS A 110 -1.65 16.56 4.62
N GLN A 111 -1.18 15.99 3.52
CA GLN A 111 -1.86 14.91 2.82
C GLN A 111 -1.96 13.64 3.67
N PHE A 112 -0.85 13.27 4.34
CA PHE A 112 -0.79 12.13 5.23
C PHE A 112 -1.78 12.26 6.40
N LEU A 113 -1.76 13.41 7.09
CA LEU A 113 -2.63 13.66 8.22
C LEU A 113 -4.11 13.71 7.79
N SER A 114 -4.39 14.33 6.65
CA SER A 114 -5.74 14.35 6.07
C SER A 114 -6.22 12.93 5.72
N GLY A 115 -5.31 12.05 5.27
CA GLY A 115 -5.61 10.66 4.95
C GLY A 115 -5.86 9.77 6.17
N ILE A 116 -5.33 10.13 7.35
CA ILE A 116 -5.60 9.43 8.63
C ILE A 116 -6.98 9.80 9.16
N PHE A 117 -7.36 11.08 9.12
CA PHE A 117 -8.59 11.61 9.71
C PHE A 117 -9.76 11.71 8.72
N VAL A 118 -9.84 10.79 7.76
CA VAL A 118 -11.02 10.66 6.90
C VAL A 118 -12.14 9.89 7.61
N ASN A 119 -13.38 10.13 7.21
CA ASN A 119 -14.51 9.32 7.69
C ASN A 119 -14.28 7.85 7.31
N PRO A 120 -14.34 6.89 8.26
CA PRO A 120 -14.00 5.49 8.02
C PRO A 120 -14.88 4.81 6.96
N PHE A 121 -16.16 5.14 6.90
CA PHE A 121 -17.06 4.59 5.88
C PHE A 121 -16.69 5.11 4.48
N LYS A 122 -16.36 6.40 4.39
CA LYS A 122 -15.85 7.01 3.15
C LYS A 122 -14.50 6.42 2.73
N ALA A 123 -13.63 6.13 3.70
CA ALA A 123 -12.33 5.51 3.43
C ALA A 123 -12.45 4.11 2.83
N MET A 124 -13.42 3.32 3.30
CA MET A 124 -13.70 1.98 2.77
C MET A 124 -14.29 2.02 1.36
N THR A 125 -15.14 3.00 1.05
CA THR A 125 -15.74 3.11 -0.30
C THR A 125 -14.78 3.71 -1.32
N GLU A 126 -13.94 4.66 -0.91
CA GLU A 126 -12.98 5.34 -1.80
C GLU A 126 -11.64 4.61 -1.89
N GLY A 127 -11.46 3.51 -1.15
CA GLY A 127 -10.21 2.75 -1.13
C GLY A 127 -9.04 3.51 -0.49
N ASN A 128 -9.31 4.44 0.43
CA ASN A 128 -8.26 5.10 1.19
C ASN A 128 -7.71 4.14 2.25
N ILE A 129 -6.63 3.44 1.86
CA ILE A 129 -5.97 2.43 2.69
C ILE A 129 -5.51 3.01 4.03
N LEU A 130 -5.01 4.25 4.05
CA LEU A 130 -4.51 4.87 5.28
C LEU A 130 -5.64 5.05 6.30
N GLY A 131 -6.78 5.58 5.87
CA GLY A 131 -7.97 5.72 6.72
C GLY A 131 -8.52 4.38 7.21
N VAL A 132 -8.54 3.36 6.33
CA VAL A 132 -8.96 2.00 6.70
C VAL A 132 -8.05 1.43 7.78
N ILE A 133 -6.73 1.53 7.64
CA ILE A 133 -5.76 1.07 8.64
C ILE A 133 -5.98 1.79 9.98
N THR A 134 -6.10 3.12 9.99
CA THR A 134 -6.33 3.89 11.22
C THR A 134 -7.59 3.44 11.94
N PHE A 135 -8.71 3.31 11.23
CA PHE A 135 -9.95 2.84 11.83
C PHE A 135 -9.84 1.41 12.36
N SER A 136 -9.18 0.51 11.62
CA SER A 136 -8.97 -0.88 12.01
C SER A 136 -8.15 -1.01 13.30
N ILE A 137 -7.16 -0.13 13.49
CA ILE A 137 -6.34 -0.05 14.70
C ILE A 137 -7.20 0.35 15.90
N LEU A 138 -8.02 1.41 15.74
CA LEU A 138 -8.93 1.88 16.79
C LEU A 138 -9.93 0.80 17.20
N VAL A 139 -10.55 0.13 16.22
CA VAL A 139 -11.48 -0.97 16.45
C VAL A 139 -10.78 -2.15 17.13
N GLY A 140 -9.59 -2.55 16.66
CA GLY A 140 -8.80 -3.62 17.26
C GLY A 140 -8.46 -3.32 18.72
N PHE A 141 -8.07 -2.08 19.04
CA PHE A 141 -7.79 -1.66 20.41
C PHE A 141 -9.04 -1.63 21.29
N ALA A 142 -10.18 -1.17 20.76
CA ALA A 142 -11.46 -1.18 21.47
C ALA A 142 -11.90 -2.61 21.82
N ILE A 143 -11.81 -3.55 20.88
CA ILE A 143 -12.08 -4.98 21.10
C ILE A 143 -11.12 -5.54 22.16
N ALA A 144 -9.83 -5.22 22.05
CA ALA A 144 -8.80 -5.69 22.97
C ALA A 144 -9.04 -5.27 24.43
N LYS A 145 -9.60 -4.06 24.62
CA LYS A 145 -9.92 -3.52 25.95
C LYS A 145 -11.25 -4.07 26.47
N GLY A 146 -12.30 -4.11 25.64
CA GLY A 146 -13.60 -4.65 26.03
C GLY A 146 -13.60 -6.16 26.28
N GLY A 147 -12.78 -6.93 25.56
CA GLY A 147 -12.65 -8.38 25.77
C GLY A 147 -12.03 -8.78 27.12
N LYS A 148 -11.21 -7.91 27.72
CA LYS A 148 -10.64 -8.14 29.07
C LYS A 148 -11.67 -8.04 30.18
N GLU A 149 -12.81 -7.39 29.95
CA GLU A 149 -13.86 -7.18 30.97
C GLU A 149 -14.82 -8.37 31.09
N PHE A 150 -14.89 -9.24 30.07
CA PHE A 150 -15.80 -10.40 30.04
C PHE A 150 -15.23 -11.67 30.70
N TYR A 151 -13.91 -11.76 30.87
CA TYR A 151 -13.23 -12.93 31.47
C TYR A 151 -13.10 -12.86 33.01
N TRP A 152 -13.66 -11.82 33.65
CA TRP A 152 -13.61 -11.61 35.10
C TRP A 152 -14.98 -11.62 35.80
N ASN A 153 -16.01 -12.24 35.19
CA ASN A 153 -17.24 -12.66 35.87
C ASN A 153 -17.45 -14.16 35.72
#